data_AF-M5GEZ4-F1
#
_entry.id   AF-M5GEZ4-F1
#
_cell.length_a   1.000
_cell.length_b   1.000
_cell.length_c   1.000
_cell.angle_alpha   90.00
_cell.angle_beta   90.00
_cell.angle_gamma   90.00
#
_symmetry.space_group_name_H-M   'P 1'
#
loop_
_entity.id
_entity.type
_entity.pdbx_description
1 polymer ?
#
loop_
_entity_poly.entity_id
_entity_poly.type
_entity_poly.pdbx_seq_one_letter_code
_entity_poly.pdbx_strand_id
1 'polypeptide(L)'
;MSGGFIPPSPSAASSITLRDGTPAPAPLHTALSAAQERRLIGYLDDHFLSINRAYKKRHEPDAPLPSLLSYISAFRPLLALILQIPPLDPSAALRVSYLLRLTGDFTDTLPGYGVPLSTAGDTLDELVSFLTHLDKGWQAVLSSERWDPASHTGVPMTGGESGALSRPVSATDKIRLRSILQSGRERIEQWARGVVHVDPGTEVDVASSFWRTLAALGDVPLPERGGDMEDEDAKELLEVVMVCYSLIAVQVLMITGGRARIRDVTRNGSPRILPPLLKGNLLPVRPKHDNASLAVEVDRDGHRSHTRRSIEDGILPRPVIDIISFLHQRLFPLLSLSQPVLLGLLPLTFLLAQSLVHPVLPI
;
A
#
# COMPACT_ATOMS: atom_id res chain seq x y z
N MET A 1 -57.58 -22.11 -8.68
CA MET A 1 -56.72 -23.28 -8.40
C MET A 1 -55.28 -22.81 -8.55
N SER A 2 -54.68 -22.34 -7.46
CA SER A 2 -53.34 -21.74 -7.45
C SER A 2 -52.29 -22.84 -7.31
N GLY A 3 -51.62 -23.18 -8.41
CA GLY A 3 -50.51 -24.12 -8.43
C GLY A 3 -49.25 -23.45 -7.86
N GLY A 4 -48.92 -23.80 -6.62
CA GLY A 4 -47.67 -23.38 -5.98
C GLY A 4 -46.48 -24.09 -6.62
N PHE A 5 -45.60 -23.31 -7.26
CA PHE A 5 -44.31 -23.77 -7.75
C PHE A 5 -43.33 -23.77 -6.57
N ILE A 6 -43.03 -24.95 -6.02
CA ILE A 6 -41.97 -25.12 -5.01
C ILE A 6 -40.66 -25.28 -5.78
N PRO A 7 -39.72 -24.32 -5.74
CA PRO A 7 -38.40 -24.54 -6.32
C PRO A 7 -37.69 -25.69 -5.58
N PRO A 8 -36.97 -26.58 -6.29
CA PRO A 8 -36.21 -27.64 -5.65
C PRO A 8 -35.14 -27.01 -4.74
N SER A 9 -35.14 -27.40 -3.46
CA SER A 9 -34.08 -27.05 -2.51
C SER A 9 -32.71 -27.31 -3.13
N PRO A 10 -31.74 -26.37 -3.04
CA PRO A 10 -30.37 -26.65 -3.41
C PRO A 10 -29.86 -27.76 -2.47
N SER A 11 -29.79 -28.98 -2.99
CA SER A 11 -29.13 -30.10 -2.32
C SER A 11 -27.77 -29.63 -1.83
N ALA A 12 -27.59 -29.68 -0.52
CA ALA A 12 -26.33 -29.46 0.15
C ALA A 12 -25.23 -30.17 -0.64
N ALA A 13 -24.25 -29.38 -1.10
CA ALA A 13 -23.04 -29.88 -1.72
C ALA A 13 -22.50 -30.98 -0.81
N SER A 14 -22.67 -32.22 -1.28
CA SER A 14 -22.22 -33.39 -0.55
C SER A 14 -20.70 -33.28 -0.52
N SER A 15 -20.16 -32.91 0.64
CA SER A 15 -18.77 -33.20 0.97
C SER A 15 -18.63 -34.70 0.82
N ILE A 16 -18.14 -35.13 -0.33
CA ILE A 16 -17.67 -36.49 -0.57
C ILE A 16 -16.42 -36.60 0.31
N THR A 17 -16.62 -36.85 1.60
CA THR A 17 -15.60 -37.41 2.46
C THR A 17 -15.41 -38.83 1.96
N LEU A 18 -14.51 -38.99 0.99
CA LEU A 18 -13.93 -40.30 0.69
C LEU A 18 -13.50 -40.87 2.04
N ARG A 19 -14.04 -42.04 2.40
CA ARG A 19 -14.04 -42.61 3.76
C ARG A 19 -12.67 -43.07 4.25
N ASP A 20 -11.62 -42.69 3.55
CA ASP A 20 -10.23 -43.00 3.81
C ASP A 20 -9.56 -41.65 4.05
N GLY A 21 -8.94 -41.42 5.20
CA GLY A 21 -8.40 -40.12 5.63
C GLY A 21 -7.25 -39.57 4.78
N THR A 22 -7.12 -40.02 3.52
CA THR A 22 -6.22 -39.48 2.52
C THR A 22 -6.74 -38.10 2.08
N PRO A 23 -5.97 -37.02 2.27
CA PRO A 23 -6.36 -35.71 1.76
C PRO A 23 -6.58 -35.82 0.25
N ALA A 24 -7.76 -35.39 -0.21
CA ALA A 24 -8.08 -35.38 -1.63
C ALA A 24 -6.95 -34.64 -2.38
N PRO A 25 -6.39 -35.22 -3.46
CA PRO A 25 -5.31 -34.60 -4.19
C PRO A 25 -5.76 -33.22 -4.65
N ALA A 26 -4.94 -32.21 -4.40
CA ALA A 26 -5.24 -30.84 -4.80
C ALA A 26 -5.57 -30.83 -6.31
N PRO A 27 -6.61 -30.09 -6.73
CA PRO A 27 -7.01 -30.05 -8.14
C PRO A 27 -5.82 -29.64 -9.00
N LEU A 28 -5.47 -30.49 -9.97
CA LEU A 28 -4.37 -30.26 -10.91
C LEU A 28 -4.65 -28.99 -11.72
N HIS A 29 -3.70 -28.05 -11.72
CA HIS A 29 -3.82 -26.82 -12.51
C HIS A 29 -3.55 -27.14 -13.98
N THR A 30 -4.63 -27.23 -14.75
CA THR A 30 -4.58 -27.49 -16.19
C THR A 30 -4.65 -26.18 -16.96
N ALA A 31 -3.99 -26.12 -18.12
CA ALA A 31 -4.13 -25.01 -19.04
C ALA A 31 -5.61 -24.81 -19.41
N LEU A 32 -6.01 -23.56 -19.69
CA LEU A 32 -7.39 -23.28 -20.07
C LEU A 32 -7.68 -23.92 -21.43
N SER A 33 -8.85 -24.53 -21.57
CA SER A 33 -9.34 -24.94 -22.89
C SER A 33 -9.57 -23.70 -23.77
N ALA A 34 -9.44 -23.85 -25.09
CA ALA A 34 -9.68 -22.74 -26.04
C ALA A 34 -11.07 -22.09 -25.88
N ALA A 35 -12.08 -22.86 -25.46
CA ALA A 35 -13.42 -22.33 -25.17
C ALA A 35 -13.48 -21.53 -23.86
N GLN A 36 -12.69 -21.91 -22.84
CA GLN A 36 -12.53 -21.10 -21.63
C GLN A 36 -11.75 -19.82 -21.92
N GLU A 37 -10.66 -19.89 -22.68
CA GLU A 37 -9.88 -18.71 -23.07
C GLU A 37 -10.72 -17.70 -23.84
N ARG A 38 -11.50 -18.14 -24.83
CA ARG A 38 -12.38 -17.24 -25.61
C ARG A 38 -13.42 -16.55 -24.72
N ARG A 39 -14.00 -17.26 -23.76
CA ARG A 39 -14.96 -16.68 -22.80
C ARG A 39 -14.29 -15.69 -21.86
N LEU A 40 -13.09 -16.03 -21.38
CA LEU A 40 -12.31 -15.16 -20.51
C LEU A 40 -11.91 -13.86 -21.24
N ILE A 41 -11.45 -13.96 -22.49
CA ILE A 41 -11.14 -12.82 -23.35
C ILE A 41 -12.34 -11.88 -23.46
N GLY A 42 -13.49 -12.41 -23.86
CA GLY A 42 -14.71 -11.61 -24.00
C GLY A 42 -15.09 -10.91 -22.69
N TYR A 43 -15.05 -11.64 -21.57
CA TYR A 43 -15.31 -11.07 -20.25
C TYR A 43 -14.32 -9.94 -19.89
N LEU A 44 -13.02 -10.17 -20.04
CA LEU A 44 -11.99 -9.19 -19.71
C LEU A 44 -12.16 -7.94 -20.58
N ASP A 45 -12.32 -8.10 -21.90
CA ASP A 45 -12.48 -6.99 -22.83
C ASP A 45 -13.72 -6.15 -22.53
N ASP A 46 -14.86 -6.80 -22.25
CA ASP A 46 -16.10 -6.12 -21.87
C ASP A 46 -15.92 -5.31 -20.58
N HIS A 47 -15.23 -5.86 -19.58
CA HIS A 47 -14.98 -5.17 -18.33
C HIS A 47 -13.98 -4.01 -18.48
N PHE A 48 -12.87 -4.17 -19.23
CA PHE A 48 -11.97 -3.06 -19.55
C PHE A 48 -12.72 -1.95 -20.28
N LEU A 49 -13.58 -2.30 -21.24
CA LEU A 49 -14.38 -1.33 -21.98
C LEU A 49 -15.38 -0.60 -21.07
N SER A 50 -16.03 -1.33 -20.16
CA SER A 50 -16.95 -0.78 -19.16
C SER A 50 -16.25 0.23 -18.25
N ILE A 51 -15.10 -0.15 -17.67
CA ILE A 51 -14.31 0.73 -16.81
C ILE A 51 -13.80 1.96 -17.57
N ASN A 52 -13.32 1.80 -18.81
CA ASN A 52 -12.87 2.92 -19.63
C ASN A 52 -14.01 3.89 -19.99
N ARG A 53 -15.21 3.38 -20.27
CA ARG A 53 -16.41 4.23 -20.48
C ARG A 53 -16.78 4.97 -19.20
N ALA A 54 -16.77 4.28 -18.06
CA ALA A 54 -17.03 4.86 -16.75
C ALA A 54 -16.02 5.97 -16.40
N TYR A 55 -14.72 5.74 -16.65
CA TYR A 55 -13.66 6.72 -16.46
C TYR A 55 -13.88 7.98 -17.30
N LYS A 56 -14.26 7.85 -18.57
CA LYS A 56 -14.54 9.02 -19.44
C LYS A 56 -15.71 9.87 -18.90
N LYS A 57 -16.64 9.25 -18.20
CA LYS A 57 -17.82 9.89 -17.59
C LYS A 57 -17.60 10.33 -16.14
N ARG A 58 -16.41 10.16 -15.56
CA ARG A 58 -16.15 10.34 -14.10
C ARG A 58 -16.53 11.70 -13.51
N HIS A 59 -16.69 12.74 -14.34
CA HIS A 59 -17.09 14.08 -13.90
C HIS A 59 -18.60 14.33 -13.99
N GLU A 60 -19.38 13.39 -14.50
CA GLU A 60 -20.84 13.44 -14.50
C GLU A 60 -21.37 13.21 -13.07
N PRO A 61 -22.48 13.85 -12.65
CA PRO A 61 -23.02 13.72 -11.29
C PRO A 61 -23.42 12.28 -10.94
N ASP A 62 -23.90 11.52 -11.93
CA ASP A 62 -24.31 10.12 -11.80
C ASP A 62 -23.25 9.15 -12.35
N ALA A 63 -21.99 9.57 -12.38
CA ALA A 63 -20.91 8.75 -12.91
C ALA A 63 -20.76 7.44 -12.10
N PRO A 64 -20.57 6.29 -12.77
CA PRO A 64 -20.42 5.01 -12.07
C PRO A 64 -19.11 4.88 -11.30
N LEU A 65 -18.06 5.61 -11.69
CA LEU A 65 -16.74 5.61 -11.04
C LEU A 65 -16.30 7.06 -10.75
N PRO A 66 -16.96 7.76 -9.82
CA PRO A 66 -16.75 9.20 -9.59
C PRO A 66 -15.45 9.49 -8.82
N SER A 67 -14.88 8.49 -8.14
CA SER A 67 -13.70 8.65 -7.28
C SER A 67 -12.60 7.64 -7.61
N LEU A 68 -11.35 8.00 -7.27
CA LEU A 68 -10.21 7.09 -7.42
C LEU A 68 -10.41 5.77 -6.65
N LEU A 69 -11.00 5.82 -5.46
CA LEU A 69 -11.29 4.63 -4.67
C LEU A 69 -12.25 3.67 -5.38
N SER A 70 -13.33 4.20 -5.97
CA SER A 70 -14.27 3.40 -6.78
C SER A 70 -13.58 2.82 -8.02
N TYR A 71 -12.66 3.58 -8.63
CA TYR A 71 -11.87 3.15 -9.78
C TYR A 71 -10.92 2.00 -9.44
N ILE A 72 -10.14 2.12 -8.36
CA ILE A 72 -9.26 1.05 -7.85
C ILE A 72 -10.09 -0.22 -7.56
N SER A 73 -11.23 -0.04 -6.89
CA SER A 73 -12.13 -1.15 -6.56
C SER A 73 -12.64 -1.88 -7.80
N ALA A 74 -12.85 -1.18 -8.92
CA ALA A 74 -13.26 -1.80 -10.18
C ALA A 74 -12.13 -2.61 -10.86
N PHE A 75 -10.87 -2.21 -10.69
CA PHE A 75 -9.72 -2.95 -11.24
C PHE A 75 -9.30 -4.17 -10.41
N ARG A 76 -9.55 -4.17 -9.10
CA ARG A 76 -9.15 -5.28 -8.20
C ARG A 76 -9.64 -6.66 -8.67
N PRO A 77 -10.92 -6.85 -9.06
CA PRO A 77 -11.39 -8.13 -9.59
C PRO A 77 -10.69 -8.54 -10.89
N LEU A 78 -10.39 -7.58 -11.78
CA LEU A 78 -9.67 -7.87 -13.02
C LEU A 78 -8.25 -8.31 -12.76
N LEU A 79 -7.52 -7.63 -11.87
CA LEU A 79 -6.18 -8.04 -11.47
C LEU A 79 -6.19 -9.46 -10.88
N ALA A 80 -7.11 -9.72 -9.95
CA ALA A 80 -7.24 -11.05 -9.33
C ALA A 80 -7.55 -12.15 -10.35
N LEU A 81 -8.40 -11.87 -11.35
CA LEU A 81 -8.75 -12.82 -12.40
C LEU A 81 -7.60 -13.05 -13.37
N ILE A 82 -6.91 -11.99 -13.80
CA ILE A 82 -5.74 -12.08 -14.70
C ILE A 82 -4.61 -12.88 -14.05
N LEU A 83 -4.33 -12.65 -12.75
CA LEU A 83 -3.28 -13.38 -12.05
C LEU A 83 -3.60 -14.87 -11.85
N GLN A 84 -4.88 -15.24 -11.83
CA GLN A 84 -5.33 -16.64 -11.77
C GLN A 84 -5.25 -17.38 -13.12
N ILE A 85 -4.91 -16.69 -14.22
CA ILE A 85 -4.66 -17.38 -15.50
C ILE A 85 -3.44 -18.31 -15.33
N PRO A 86 -3.54 -19.60 -15.70
CA PRO A 86 -2.43 -20.54 -15.53
C PRO A 86 -1.15 -20.07 -16.25
N PRO A 87 0.04 -20.19 -15.63
CA PRO A 87 1.32 -19.93 -16.29
C PRO A 87 1.74 -21.11 -17.18
N LEU A 88 0.80 -21.60 -18.01
CA LEU A 88 0.98 -22.73 -18.92
C LEU A 88 0.59 -22.28 -20.33
N ASP A 89 1.33 -22.73 -21.34
CA ASP A 89 1.02 -22.40 -22.73
C ASP A 89 -0.27 -23.13 -23.20
N PRO A 90 -1.15 -22.46 -23.98
CA PRO A 90 -1.02 -21.11 -24.54
C PRO A 90 -1.51 -19.97 -23.64
N SER A 91 -2.14 -20.27 -22.49
CA SER A 91 -2.78 -19.29 -21.62
C SER A 91 -1.81 -18.29 -20.99
N ALA A 92 -0.54 -18.63 -20.84
CA ALA A 92 0.46 -17.75 -20.26
C ALA A 92 0.64 -16.43 -21.04
N ALA A 93 0.63 -16.48 -22.37
CA ALA A 93 0.70 -15.29 -23.21
C ALA A 93 -0.50 -14.35 -22.97
N LEU A 94 -1.68 -14.94 -22.70
CA LEU A 94 -2.90 -14.20 -22.37
C LEU A 94 -2.74 -13.43 -21.05
N ARG A 95 -2.18 -14.08 -20.03
CA ARG A 95 -1.87 -13.48 -18.72
C ARG A 95 -0.98 -12.26 -18.87
N VAL A 96 0.11 -12.38 -19.62
CA VAL A 96 1.06 -11.28 -19.87
C VAL A 96 0.36 -10.12 -20.59
N SER A 97 -0.35 -10.40 -21.69
CA SER A 97 -1.01 -9.38 -22.50
C SER A 97 -2.01 -8.54 -21.69
N TYR A 98 -2.88 -9.20 -20.92
CA TYR A 98 -3.88 -8.48 -20.12
C TYR A 98 -3.28 -7.77 -18.91
N LEU A 99 -2.21 -8.31 -18.30
CA LEU A 99 -1.55 -7.62 -17.20
C LEU A 99 -0.80 -6.36 -17.69
N LEU A 100 -0.18 -6.43 -18.88
CA LEU A 100 0.40 -5.25 -19.56
C LEU A 100 -0.66 -4.18 -19.79
N ARG A 101 -1.82 -4.57 -20.35
CA ARG A 101 -2.95 -3.67 -20.60
C ARG A 101 -3.47 -3.05 -19.31
N LEU A 102 -3.70 -3.86 -18.27
CA LEU A 102 -4.16 -3.38 -16.97
C LEU A 102 -3.20 -2.33 -16.39
N THR A 103 -1.90 -2.61 -16.44
CA THR A 103 -0.87 -1.72 -15.90
C THR A 103 -0.84 -0.39 -16.67
N GLY A 104 -0.88 -0.45 -18.00
CA GLY A 104 -0.96 0.74 -18.86
C GLY A 104 -2.22 1.56 -18.59
N ASP A 105 -3.40 0.96 -18.77
CA ASP A 105 -4.70 1.62 -18.59
C ASP A 105 -4.80 2.26 -17.19
N PHE A 106 -4.38 1.54 -16.14
CA PHE A 106 -4.44 2.06 -14.77
C PHE A 106 -3.51 3.25 -14.54
N THR A 107 -2.23 3.13 -14.93
CA THR A 107 -1.23 4.20 -14.69
C THR A 107 -1.48 5.45 -15.55
N ASP A 108 -2.08 5.30 -16.74
CA ASP A 108 -2.38 6.43 -17.64
C ASP A 108 -3.60 7.24 -17.19
N THR A 109 -4.58 6.58 -16.59
CA THR A 109 -5.87 7.19 -16.25
C THR A 109 -5.91 7.79 -14.85
N LEU A 110 -5.07 7.27 -13.95
CA LEU A 110 -5.00 7.66 -12.54
C LEU A 110 -4.88 9.18 -12.33
N PRO A 111 -4.04 9.93 -13.07
CA PRO A 111 -3.95 11.39 -12.92
C PRO A 111 -5.26 12.15 -13.19
N GLY A 112 -6.22 11.52 -13.88
CA GLY A 112 -7.52 12.12 -14.17
C GLY A 112 -8.48 12.18 -12.98
N TYR A 113 -8.13 11.59 -11.83
CA TYR A 113 -8.91 11.67 -10.61
C TYR A 113 -8.38 12.73 -9.65
N GLY A 114 -9.29 13.53 -9.10
CA GLY A 114 -9.00 14.35 -7.92
C GLY A 114 -9.16 13.52 -6.64
N VAL A 115 -8.45 13.92 -5.58
CA VAL A 115 -8.62 13.33 -4.24
C VAL A 115 -8.96 14.45 -3.26
N PRO A 116 -10.11 14.38 -2.57
CA PRO A 116 -10.43 15.33 -1.52
C PRO A 116 -9.42 15.25 -0.38
N LEU A 117 -8.99 16.40 0.15
CA LEU A 117 -8.04 16.50 1.28
C LEU A 117 -8.49 15.68 2.50
N SER A 118 -9.80 15.62 2.74
CA SER A 118 -10.38 14.88 3.87
C SER A 118 -10.23 13.37 3.77
N THR A 119 -10.04 12.82 2.58
CA THR A 119 -9.93 11.36 2.32
C THR A 119 -8.60 11.00 1.66
N ALA A 120 -7.65 11.94 1.62
CA ALA A 120 -6.40 11.77 0.88
C ALA A 120 -5.57 10.60 1.42
N GLY A 121 -5.38 10.52 2.74
CA GLY A 121 -4.64 9.43 3.39
C GLY A 121 -5.18 8.05 3.00
N ASP A 122 -6.45 7.78 3.32
CA ASP A 122 -7.08 6.48 3.03
C ASP A 122 -7.05 6.12 1.53
N THR A 123 -7.24 7.10 0.65
CA THR A 123 -7.23 6.88 -0.80
C THR A 123 -5.83 6.52 -1.29
N LEU A 124 -4.80 7.18 -0.76
CA LEU A 124 -3.41 6.93 -1.13
C LEU A 124 -2.90 5.61 -0.56
N ASP A 125 -3.27 5.26 0.67
CA ASP A 125 -2.97 3.96 1.27
C ASP A 125 -3.55 2.83 0.43
N GLU A 126 -4.80 2.99 -0.03
CA GLU A 126 -5.44 2.03 -0.90
C GLU A 126 -4.79 1.94 -2.28
N LEU A 127 -4.33 3.07 -2.82
CA LEU A 127 -3.55 3.11 -4.06
C LEU A 127 -2.23 2.35 -3.91
N VAL A 128 -1.45 2.63 -2.87
CA VAL A 128 -0.17 1.94 -2.60
C VAL A 128 -0.39 0.45 -2.39
N SER A 129 -1.45 0.07 -1.67
CA SER A 129 -1.87 -1.32 -1.51
C SER A 129 -2.14 -2.00 -2.85
N PHE A 130 -2.87 -1.32 -3.75
CA PHE A 130 -3.13 -1.82 -5.10
C PHE A 130 -1.85 -1.95 -5.94
N LEU A 131 -1.00 -0.92 -5.96
CA LEU A 131 0.27 -0.93 -6.70
C LEU A 131 1.22 -2.02 -6.18
N THR A 132 1.24 -2.25 -4.87
CA THR A 132 2.00 -3.35 -4.24
C THR A 132 1.50 -4.72 -4.71
N HIS A 133 0.19 -4.92 -4.79
CA HIS A 133 -0.37 -6.17 -5.33
C HIS A 133 -0.06 -6.35 -6.81
N LEU A 134 -0.09 -5.27 -7.59
CA LEU A 134 0.27 -5.30 -9.01
C LEU A 134 1.75 -5.65 -9.21
N ASP A 135 2.65 -5.08 -8.42
CA ASP A 135 4.10 -5.40 -8.41
C ASP A 135 4.37 -6.87 -8.05
N LYS A 136 3.70 -7.40 -7.01
CA LYS A 136 3.79 -8.83 -6.66
C LYS A 136 3.25 -9.73 -7.77
N GLY A 137 2.16 -9.31 -8.41
CA GLY A 137 1.57 -10.00 -9.55
C GLY A 137 2.56 -10.10 -10.72
N TRP A 138 3.26 -9.00 -11.02
CA TRP A 138 4.31 -8.98 -12.04
C TRP A 138 5.50 -9.87 -11.70
N GLN A 139 5.96 -9.90 -10.45
CA GLN A 139 7.00 -10.84 -10.02
C GLN A 139 6.60 -12.29 -10.29
N ALA A 140 5.38 -12.68 -9.90
CA ALA A 140 4.88 -14.03 -10.17
C ALA A 140 4.84 -14.34 -11.67
N VAL A 141 4.43 -13.37 -12.51
CA VAL A 141 4.41 -13.53 -13.98
C VAL A 141 5.81 -13.67 -14.56
N LEU A 142 6.76 -12.81 -14.15
CA LEU A 142 8.13 -12.84 -14.64
C LEU A 142 8.86 -14.12 -14.25
N SER A 143 8.56 -14.67 -13.07
CA SER A 143 9.08 -15.95 -12.57
C SER A 143 8.33 -17.18 -13.12
N SER A 144 7.31 -17.00 -13.98
CA SER A 144 6.45 -18.09 -14.48
C SER A 144 5.78 -18.90 -13.36
N GLU A 145 5.44 -18.24 -12.26
CA GLU A 145 4.80 -18.81 -11.08
C GLU A 145 3.28 -18.72 -11.14
N ARG A 146 2.60 -19.66 -10.50
CA ARG A 146 1.15 -19.55 -10.28
C ARG A 146 0.86 -18.54 -9.19
N TRP A 147 -0.26 -17.85 -9.29
CA TRP A 147 -0.69 -16.93 -8.25
C TRP A 147 -1.49 -17.66 -7.18
N ASP A 148 -1.11 -17.51 -5.91
CA ASP A 148 -1.93 -17.93 -4.78
C ASP A 148 -2.79 -16.74 -4.27
N PRO A 149 -4.12 -16.81 -4.41
CA PRO A 149 -5.01 -15.73 -3.98
C PRO A 149 -5.06 -15.56 -2.45
N ALA A 150 -4.69 -16.58 -1.67
CA ALA A 150 -4.71 -16.49 -0.21
C ALA A 150 -3.50 -15.73 0.35
N SER A 151 -2.30 -16.02 -0.17
CA SER A 151 -1.07 -15.34 0.24
C SER A 151 -0.77 -14.06 -0.56
N HIS A 152 -1.45 -13.85 -1.70
CA HIS A 152 -1.13 -12.79 -2.66
C HIS A 152 0.34 -12.83 -3.11
N THR A 153 0.85 -14.03 -3.38
CA THR A 153 2.22 -14.25 -3.84
C THR A 153 2.29 -15.28 -4.97
N GLY A 154 3.39 -15.24 -5.72
CA GLY A 154 3.74 -16.29 -6.65
C GLY A 154 4.17 -17.55 -5.91
N VAL A 155 3.69 -18.70 -6.38
CA VAL A 155 4.07 -20.01 -5.88
C VAL A 155 4.72 -20.78 -7.04
N PRO A 156 5.93 -21.34 -6.85
CA PRO A 156 6.57 -22.19 -7.84
C PRO A 156 5.67 -23.38 -8.23
N MET A 157 5.64 -23.68 -9.52
CA MET A 157 4.98 -24.89 -10.04
C MET A 157 5.88 -26.09 -9.69
N THR A 158 5.48 -26.92 -8.73
CA THR A 158 6.24 -28.13 -8.38
C THR A 158 6.05 -29.18 -9.48
N GLY A 159 7.14 -29.78 -9.94
CA GLY A 159 7.27 -30.52 -11.22
C GLY A 159 6.48 -31.83 -11.42
N GLY A 160 5.29 -31.96 -10.83
CA GLY A 160 4.35 -33.05 -11.12
C GLY A 160 3.30 -32.69 -12.18
N GLU A 161 3.15 -31.42 -12.53
CA GLU A 161 2.17 -30.98 -13.53
C GLU A 161 2.76 -31.22 -14.93
N SER A 162 2.28 -32.25 -15.63
CA SER A 162 2.75 -32.69 -16.97
C SER A 162 2.47 -31.69 -18.11
N GLY A 163 2.21 -30.41 -17.80
CA GLY A 163 2.11 -29.35 -18.79
C GLY A 163 3.50 -28.84 -19.17
N ALA A 164 3.71 -28.53 -20.45
CA ALA A 164 4.88 -27.76 -20.86
C ALA A 164 4.86 -26.42 -20.10
N LEU A 165 5.85 -26.20 -19.24
CA LEU A 165 6.01 -24.92 -18.55
C LEU A 165 6.00 -23.79 -19.57
N SER A 166 5.34 -22.68 -19.23
CA SER A 166 5.31 -21.50 -20.09
C SER A 166 6.72 -21.08 -20.47
N ARG A 167 6.88 -20.65 -21.72
CA ARG A 167 8.06 -19.88 -22.09
C ARG A 167 8.18 -18.65 -21.18
N PRO A 168 9.41 -18.24 -20.82
CA PRO A 168 9.61 -17.01 -20.08
C PRO A 168 9.05 -15.82 -20.88
N VAL A 169 8.62 -14.78 -20.17
CA VAL A 169 8.10 -13.54 -20.78
C VAL A 169 9.07 -13.04 -21.85
N SER A 170 8.52 -12.72 -23.04
CA SER A 170 9.33 -12.33 -24.20
C SER A 170 10.14 -11.06 -23.93
N ALA A 171 11.28 -10.91 -24.61
CA ALA A 171 12.11 -9.70 -24.49
C ALA A 171 11.31 -8.43 -24.87
N THR A 172 10.47 -8.52 -25.91
CA THR A 172 9.60 -7.42 -26.33
C THR A 172 8.61 -7.02 -25.24
N ASP A 173 7.97 -7.99 -24.59
CA ASP A 173 7.03 -7.71 -23.50
C ASP A 173 7.73 -7.12 -22.27
N LYS A 174 8.95 -7.57 -21.96
CA LYS A 174 9.79 -6.99 -20.90
C LYS A 174 10.14 -5.53 -21.17
N ILE A 175 10.56 -5.21 -22.39
CA ILE A 175 10.85 -3.82 -22.81
C ILE A 175 9.58 -2.96 -22.73
N ARG A 176 8.45 -3.49 -23.17
CA ARG A 176 7.16 -2.81 -23.09
C ARG A 176 6.73 -2.56 -21.64
N LEU A 177 6.83 -3.58 -20.78
CA LEU A 177 6.54 -3.45 -19.35
C LEU A 177 7.40 -2.35 -18.72
N ARG A 178 8.71 -2.37 -18.97
CA ARG A 178 9.65 -1.36 -18.49
C ARG A 178 9.19 0.06 -18.86
N SER A 179 8.89 0.29 -20.14
CA SER A 179 8.44 1.60 -20.62
C SER A 179 7.12 2.06 -19.95
N ILE A 180 6.17 1.15 -19.76
CA ILE A 180 4.92 1.43 -19.04
C ILE A 180 5.21 1.81 -17.58
N LEU A 181 6.05 1.04 -16.89
CA LEU A 181 6.35 1.27 -15.47
C LEU A 181 7.11 2.58 -15.23
N GLN A 182 8.12 2.88 -16.04
CA GLN A 182 8.89 4.12 -15.92
C GLN A 182 7.98 5.35 -16.13
N SER A 183 7.26 5.38 -17.25
CA SER A 183 6.38 6.51 -17.57
C SER A 183 5.18 6.61 -16.61
N GLY A 184 4.64 5.47 -16.17
CA GLY A 184 3.55 5.41 -15.21
C GLY A 184 3.98 5.93 -13.84
N ARG A 185 5.18 5.58 -13.38
CA ARG A 185 5.73 6.07 -12.11
C ARG A 185 5.89 7.59 -12.12
N GLU A 186 6.50 8.15 -13.16
CA GLU A 186 6.65 9.60 -13.31
C GLU A 186 5.29 10.33 -13.26
N ARG A 187 4.28 9.80 -13.97
CA ARG A 187 2.91 10.35 -13.97
C ARG A 187 2.28 10.29 -12.58
N ILE A 188 2.40 9.17 -11.88
CA ILE A 188 1.80 9.00 -10.56
C ILE A 188 2.52 9.87 -9.53
N GLU A 189 3.85 9.97 -9.57
CA GLU A 189 4.62 10.87 -8.70
C GLU A 189 4.22 12.33 -8.91
N GLN A 190 4.15 12.77 -10.16
CA GLN A 190 3.74 14.14 -10.48
C GLN A 190 2.31 14.43 -10.01
N TRP A 191 1.39 13.49 -10.27
CA TRP A 191 0.00 13.61 -9.80
C TRP A 191 -0.08 13.63 -8.27
N ALA A 192 0.65 12.73 -7.60
CA ALA A 192 0.68 12.64 -6.15
C ALA A 192 1.12 13.99 -5.59
N ARG A 193 2.24 14.58 -6.04
CA ARG A 193 2.70 15.92 -5.61
C ARG A 193 1.64 17.02 -5.75
N GLY A 194 0.78 16.95 -6.78
CA GLY A 194 -0.29 17.94 -6.97
C GLY A 194 -1.47 17.77 -6.01
N VAL A 195 -1.85 16.52 -5.73
CA VAL A 195 -2.96 16.17 -4.85
C VAL A 195 -2.58 16.31 -3.37
N VAL A 196 -1.34 15.95 -3.08
CA VAL A 196 -0.73 15.82 -1.77
C VAL A 196 0.01 17.13 -1.52
N HIS A 197 -0.69 18.19 -1.11
CA HIS A 197 -0.06 19.36 -0.45
C HIS A 197 0.45 18.99 0.96
N VAL A 198 0.89 17.75 1.11
CA VAL A 198 1.02 17.08 2.38
C VAL A 198 2.32 17.51 3.02
N ASP A 199 2.22 17.69 4.33
CA ASP A 199 3.33 17.86 5.24
C ASP A 199 4.48 16.92 4.81
N PRO A 200 5.74 17.40 4.72
CA PRO A 200 6.89 16.58 4.28
C PRO A 200 7.14 15.29 5.11
N GLY A 201 6.39 15.07 6.18
CA GLY A 201 6.39 13.84 6.97
C GLY A 201 5.43 12.74 6.50
N THR A 202 4.56 12.97 5.51
CA THR A 202 3.62 11.95 4.99
C THR A 202 3.74 11.83 3.47
N GLU A 203 4.99 11.82 2.99
CA GLU A 203 5.28 11.47 1.62
C GLU A 203 4.94 9.98 1.42
N VAL A 204 3.82 9.75 0.74
CA VAL A 204 3.41 8.41 0.34
C VAL A 204 4.45 7.91 -0.65
N ASP A 205 5.16 6.84 -0.28
CA ASP A 205 6.24 6.25 -1.07
C ASP A 205 5.70 5.50 -2.28
N VAL A 206 5.10 6.25 -3.20
CA VAL A 206 4.70 5.74 -4.51
C VAL A 206 5.93 5.47 -5.38
N ALA A 207 7.05 6.13 -5.08
CA ALA A 207 8.33 5.94 -5.76
C ALA A 207 8.87 4.51 -5.60
N SER A 208 8.61 3.85 -4.48
CA SER A 208 8.94 2.42 -4.28
C SER A 208 7.91 1.48 -4.89
N SER A 209 6.82 1.96 -5.49
CA SER A 209 5.99 1.07 -6.29
C SER A 209 6.80 0.53 -7.48
N PHE A 210 6.67 -0.77 -7.76
CA PHE A 210 7.34 -1.47 -8.87
C PHE A 210 8.87 -1.65 -8.81
N TRP A 211 9.56 -1.25 -7.74
CA TRP A 211 11.02 -1.42 -7.68
C TRP A 211 11.45 -2.88 -7.85
N ARG A 212 10.67 -3.84 -7.31
CA ARG A 212 10.97 -5.27 -7.42
C ARG A 212 10.80 -5.75 -8.86
N THR A 213 9.73 -5.32 -9.52
CA THR A 213 9.51 -5.63 -10.93
C THR A 213 10.62 -5.03 -11.81
N LEU A 214 11.01 -3.77 -11.59
CA LEU A 214 12.10 -3.13 -12.33
C LEU A 214 13.46 -3.82 -12.08
N ALA A 215 13.74 -4.23 -10.85
CA ALA A 215 14.92 -5.01 -10.51
C ALA A 215 14.90 -6.38 -11.22
N ALA A 216 13.76 -7.08 -11.23
CA ALA A 216 13.60 -8.34 -11.95
C ALA A 216 13.73 -8.21 -13.48
N LEU A 217 13.50 -7.02 -14.02
CA LEU A 217 13.73 -6.69 -15.43
C LEU A 217 15.19 -6.32 -15.75
N GLY A 218 16.08 -6.33 -14.76
CA GLY A 218 17.51 -6.03 -14.92
C GLY A 218 17.85 -4.55 -15.11
N ASP A 219 16.94 -3.65 -14.72
CA ASP A 219 17.12 -2.19 -14.90
C ASP A 219 17.72 -1.50 -13.66
N VAL A 220 17.59 -2.14 -12.50
CA VAL A 220 18.40 -1.78 -11.34
C VAL A 220 19.65 -2.65 -11.44
N PRO A 221 20.86 -2.08 -11.59
CA PRO A 221 22.08 -2.85 -11.43
C PRO A 221 22.02 -3.46 -10.03
N LEU A 222 21.61 -4.72 -9.97
CA LEU A 222 21.86 -5.54 -8.80
C LEU A 222 23.39 -5.69 -8.80
N PRO A 223 24.09 -5.32 -7.72
CA PRO A 223 25.53 -5.53 -7.65
C PRO A 223 25.85 -6.94 -8.11
N GLU A 224 26.61 -7.06 -9.19
CA GLU A 224 26.92 -8.35 -9.77
C GLU A 224 27.60 -9.21 -8.71
N ARG A 225 26.96 -10.32 -8.35
CA ARG A 225 27.36 -11.18 -7.23
C ARG A 225 28.58 -12.07 -7.59
N GLY A 226 29.51 -11.64 -8.42
CA GLY A 226 30.53 -12.56 -8.93
C GLY A 226 31.78 -12.01 -9.60
N GLY A 227 31.96 -10.70 -9.71
CA GLY A 227 33.28 -10.12 -10.02
C GLY A 227 33.87 -9.55 -8.75
N ASP A 228 35.18 -9.63 -8.56
CA ASP A 228 35.89 -8.89 -7.52
C ASP A 228 35.45 -7.42 -7.60
N MET A 229 34.57 -7.02 -6.68
CA MET A 229 33.98 -5.69 -6.66
C MET A 229 35.11 -4.73 -6.34
N GLU A 230 35.61 -4.04 -7.36
CA GLU A 230 36.60 -2.99 -7.20
C GLU A 230 36.03 -1.96 -6.21
N ASP A 231 36.86 -1.46 -5.30
CA ASP A 231 36.45 -0.58 -4.19
C ASP A 231 35.66 0.68 -4.66
N GLU A 232 35.73 1.01 -5.94
CA GLU A 232 35.04 2.13 -6.58
C GLU A 232 33.53 1.87 -6.78
N ASP A 233 33.13 0.65 -7.15
CA ASP A 233 31.71 0.26 -7.27
C ASP A 233 31.05 0.07 -5.89
N ALA A 234 31.83 -0.42 -4.92
CA ALA A 234 31.40 -0.49 -3.52
C ALA A 234 31.13 0.91 -2.95
N LYS A 235 31.90 1.91 -3.38
CA LYS A 235 31.73 3.31 -2.98
C LYS A 235 30.48 3.93 -3.60
N GLU A 236 30.17 3.65 -4.87
CA GLU A 236 28.95 4.15 -5.51
C GLU A 236 27.67 3.52 -4.90
N LEU A 237 27.71 2.22 -4.56
CA LEU A 237 26.64 1.57 -3.80
C LEU A 237 26.53 2.09 -2.37
N LEU A 238 27.65 2.34 -1.69
CA LEU A 238 27.63 3.01 -0.41
C LEU A 238 27.04 4.39 -0.55
N GLU A 239 27.32 5.13 -1.63
CA GLU A 239 26.80 6.47 -1.86
C GLU A 239 25.28 6.45 -2.07
N VAL A 240 24.75 5.51 -2.87
CA VAL A 240 23.29 5.35 -3.05
C VAL A 240 22.61 4.93 -1.74
N VAL A 241 23.17 3.95 -1.03
CA VAL A 241 22.64 3.49 0.26
C VAL A 241 22.74 4.61 1.30
N MET A 242 23.82 5.37 1.33
CA MET A 242 24.03 6.50 2.24
C MET A 242 23.14 7.69 1.87
N VAL A 243 22.84 7.93 0.60
CA VAL A 243 21.85 8.96 0.19
C VAL A 243 20.47 8.56 0.66
N CYS A 244 20.06 7.30 0.45
CA CYS A 244 18.80 6.77 1.00
C CYS A 244 18.77 6.86 2.53
N TYR A 245 19.87 6.48 3.21
CA TYR A 245 19.95 6.50 4.67
C TYR A 245 19.99 7.92 5.23
N SER A 246 20.63 8.86 4.54
CA SER A 246 20.71 10.28 4.92
C SER A 246 19.37 10.98 4.72
N LEU A 247 18.65 10.69 3.64
CA LEU A 247 17.28 11.15 3.45
C LEU A 247 16.37 10.66 4.57
N ILE A 248 16.44 9.37 4.91
CA ILE A 248 15.67 8.78 6.02
C ILE A 248 16.09 9.40 7.37
N ALA A 249 17.39 9.58 7.62
CA ALA A 249 17.90 10.13 8.88
C ALA A 249 17.54 11.62 9.07
N VAL A 250 17.63 12.44 8.01
CA VAL A 250 17.18 13.83 8.02
C VAL A 250 15.67 13.89 8.28
N GLN A 251 14.89 12.98 7.70
CA GLN A 251 13.45 12.90 7.91
C GLN A 251 13.11 12.54 9.37
N VAL A 252 13.81 11.57 9.96
CA VAL A 252 13.67 11.22 11.39
C VAL A 252 14.08 12.38 12.32
N LEU A 253 15.15 13.11 11.98
CA LEU A 253 15.62 14.25 12.76
C LEU A 253 14.63 15.42 12.71
N MET A 254 14.02 15.66 11.55
CA MET A 254 12.98 16.69 11.38
C MET A 254 11.70 16.34 12.15
N ILE A 255 11.33 15.06 12.20
CA ILE A 255 10.17 14.56 12.96
C ILE A 255 10.39 14.68 14.48
N THR A 256 11.62 14.49 14.96
CA THR A 256 11.92 14.44 16.41
C THR A 256 12.41 15.76 17.00
N GLY A 257 12.94 16.69 16.18
CA GLY A 257 13.55 17.95 16.64
C GLY A 257 12.64 19.18 16.73
N GLY A 258 11.35 19.08 16.36
CA GLY A 258 10.44 20.23 16.28
C GLY A 258 9.78 20.67 17.59
N ARG A 259 10.51 21.41 18.44
CA ARG A 259 10.03 22.31 19.53
C ARG A 259 9.39 21.69 20.80
N ALA A 260 10.16 21.67 21.89
CA ALA A 260 9.66 21.84 23.27
C ALA A 260 10.02 23.23 23.79
N ARG A 261 9.08 24.18 23.77
CA ARG A 261 9.23 25.51 24.40
C ARG A 261 8.56 25.47 25.76
N ILE A 262 9.35 25.37 26.81
CA ILE A 262 8.92 25.27 28.22
C ILE A 262 8.36 26.63 28.68
N ARG A 263 7.16 26.62 29.25
CA ARG A 263 6.53 27.78 29.92
C ARG A 263 6.29 27.39 31.38
N ASP A 264 7.00 28.04 32.29
CA ASP A 264 6.84 27.86 33.74
C ASP A 264 5.50 28.41 34.22
N VAL A 265 4.76 27.62 35.01
CA VAL A 265 3.66 28.12 35.85
C VAL A 265 3.67 27.38 37.19
N THR A 266 3.85 28.15 38.25
CA THR A 266 3.83 27.76 39.67
C THR A 266 2.40 27.53 40.20
N ARG A 267 2.18 26.30 40.68
CA ARG A 267 1.61 25.84 41.97
C ARG A 267 0.61 26.73 42.75
N ASN A 268 -0.56 26.14 43.06
CA ASN A 268 -1.40 26.20 44.30
C ASN A 268 -2.86 25.89 43.90
N GLY A 269 -3.75 25.17 44.58
CA GLY A 269 -3.87 24.43 45.84
C GLY A 269 -5.30 23.81 45.89
N SER A 270 -5.51 22.79 46.74
CA SER A 270 -6.71 21.94 46.97
C SER A 270 -8.01 22.67 47.42
N PRO A 271 -9.13 21.99 47.83
CA PRO A 271 -9.78 20.72 47.43
C PRO A 271 -11.30 20.87 47.06
N ARG A 272 -11.91 19.78 46.59
CA ARG A 272 -13.31 19.64 46.16
C ARG A 272 -14.32 19.40 47.30
N ILE A 273 -15.53 19.95 47.14
CA ILE A 273 -16.78 19.55 47.79
C ILE A 273 -17.79 19.14 46.67
N LEU A 274 -18.50 18.03 46.90
CA LEU A 274 -19.65 17.47 46.14
C LEU A 274 -20.97 17.82 46.88
N PRO A 275 -22.21 17.49 46.42
CA PRO A 275 -22.83 17.14 45.10
C PRO A 275 -24.11 18.05 44.89
N PRO A 276 -25.30 17.70 44.29
CA PRO A 276 -25.76 16.52 43.54
C PRO A 276 -26.67 16.76 42.28
N LEU A 277 -26.92 15.62 41.62
CA LEU A 277 -28.00 15.17 40.70
C LEU A 277 -29.36 15.89 40.67
N LEU A 278 -29.95 15.98 39.44
CA LEU A 278 -31.38 15.81 39.06
C LEU A 278 -31.47 15.84 37.50
N LYS A 279 -31.75 14.73 36.78
CA LYS A 279 -33.04 14.17 36.29
C LYS A 279 -33.97 15.12 35.50
N GLY A 280 -34.31 14.75 34.25
CA GLY A 280 -35.64 15.02 33.65
C GLY A 280 -35.75 15.30 32.13
N ASN A 281 -36.03 14.26 31.32
CA ASN A 281 -37.01 14.10 30.21
C ASN A 281 -37.35 15.27 29.23
N LEU A 282 -37.19 15.11 27.89
CA LEU A 282 -38.20 14.72 26.83
C LEU A 282 -39.45 15.64 26.80
N LEU A 283 -39.93 16.31 25.73
CA LEU A 283 -39.95 16.18 24.24
C LEU A 283 -40.50 17.53 23.62
N PRO A 284 -40.77 17.69 22.30
CA PRO A 284 -40.54 18.92 21.52
C PRO A 284 -41.81 19.58 20.93
N VAL A 285 -41.73 20.87 20.55
CA VAL A 285 -42.58 21.51 19.50
C VAL A 285 -41.84 22.73 18.90
N ARG A 286 -41.92 22.90 17.57
CA ARG A 286 -41.57 24.06 16.72
C ARG A 286 -42.80 24.33 15.80
N PRO A 287 -42.97 25.44 15.01
CA PRO A 287 -42.07 26.58 14.71
C PRO A 287 -42.73 28.00 14.50
N LYS A 288 -41.88 28.99 14.10
CA LYS A 288 -42.13 30.27 13.36
C LYS A 288 -42.78 31.46 14.13
N HIS A 289 -42.44 32.75 13.98
CA HIS A 289 -41.78 33.61 12.96
C HIS A 289 -41.18 34.92 13.61
N ASP A 290 -40.17 35.50 12.93
CA ASP A 290 -39.74 36.92 12.76
C ASP A 290 -39.25 37.90 13.86
N ASN A 291 -38.03 38.43 13.59
CA ASN A 291 -37.47 39.80 13.67
C ASN A 291 -37.52 40.65 14.98
N ALA A 292 -36.35 41.00 15.52
CA ALA A 292 -35.76 42.36 15.54
C ALA A 292 -34.64 42.54 16.61
N SER A 293 -33.69 43.43 16.28
CA SER A 293 -32.43 43.81 16.94
C SER A 293 -32.52 44.42 18.36
N LEU A 294 -31.49 44.24 19.21
CA LEU A 294 -30.45 45.23 19.62
C LEU A 294 -29.76 44.92 20.98
N ALA A 295 -28.47 45.27 21.04
CA ALA A 295 -27.62 45.66 22.19
C ALA A 295 -27.13 44.56 23.18
N VAL A 296 -25.81 44.26 23.21
CA VAL A 296 -24.69 44.84 24.00
C VAL A 296 -24.65 44.34 25.46
N GLU A 297 -23.70 43.42 25.75
CA GLU A 297 -22.99 43.25 27.05
C GLU A 297 -21.85 42.23 26.79
N VAL A 298 -20.58 42.63 26.73
CA VAL A 298 -19.57 42.78 27.80
C VAL A 298 -19.47 41.60 28.77
N ASP A 299 -18.26 41.03 28.75
CA ASP A 299 -17.53 40.34 29.82
C ASP A 299 -17.33 38.80 29.74
N ARG A 300 -16.03 38.49 29.86
CA ARG A 300 -15.38 37.35 30.52
C ARG A 300 -15.63 35.89 30.10
N ASP A 301 -14.48 35.34 29.68
CA ASP A 301 -13.91 34.06 30.10
C ASP A 301 -14.64 32.75 29.77
N GLY A 302 -13.97 31.99 28.90
CA GLY A 302 -13.41 30.73 29.36
C GLY A 302 -14.16 29.48 28.94
N HIS A 303 -13.74 28.87 27.83
CA HIS A 303 -13.94 27.43 27.60
C HIS A 303 -12.63 26.83 27.07
N ARG A 304 -11.96 26.07 27.94
CA ARG A 304 -10.98 25.06 27.53
C ARG A 304 -11.71 23.76 27.26
N SER A 305 -11.41 23.22 26.09
CA SER A 305 -11.65 21.88 25.62
C SER A 305 -11.04 20.81 26.53
N HIS A 306 -11.75 19.69 26.65
CA HIS A 306 -11.27 18.44 27.21
C HIS A 306 -10.26 17.78 26.26
N THR A 307 -9.05 17.49 26.74
CA THR A 307 -8.29 16.34 26.24
C THR A 307 -7.37 15.80 27.33
N ARG A 308 -7.33 14.48 27.41
CA ARG A 308 -6.81 13.63 28.48
C ARG A 308 -5.51 12.99 27.97
N ARG A 309 -4.39 13.11 28.68
CA ARG A 309 -3.11 12.33 28.63
C ARG A 309 -2.27 12.88 29.79
N SER A 310 -1.83 12.15 30.82
CA SER A 310 -1.06 10.89 30.93
C SER A 310 0.22 10.90 30.11
N ILE A 311 1.32 11.27 30.78
CA ILE A 311 2.70 10.94 30.46
C ILE A 311 3.30 10.44 31.77
N GLU A 312 3.75 9.21 31.78
CA GLU A 312 5.04 8.78 32.34
C GLU A 312 5.15 7.27 32.08
N ASP A 313 5.86 6.95 31.00
CA ASP A 313 6.87 5.90 30.99
C ASP A 313 7.76 6.20 29.77
N GLY A 314 9.07 6.24 29.99
CA GLY A 314 10.10 6.52 28.99
C GLY A 314 10.21 5.40 27.96
N ILE A 315 9.16 5.24 27.17
CA ILE A 315 9.08 4.31 26.05
C ILE A 315 9.21 5.19 24.80
N LEU A 316 10.21 4.88 23.97
CA LEU A 316 10.32 5.45 22.62
C LEU A 316 8.93 5.39 21.96
N PRO A 317 8.46 6.47 21.31
CA PRO A 317 7.15 6.45 20.69
C PRO A 317 7.07 5.25 19.75
N ARG A 318 6.01 4.42 19.86
CA ARG A 318 5.80 3.21 19.05
C ARG A 318 6.24 3.33 17.58
N PRO A 319 5.97 4.43 16.84
CA PRO A 319 6.48 4.58 15.47
C PRO A 319 8.01 4.51 15.35
N VAL A 320 8.77 4.99 16.34
CA VAL A 320 10.24 4.87 16.36
C VAL A 320 10.67 3.43 16.63
N ILE A 321 9.97 2.69 17.50
CA ILE A 321 10.22 1.26 17.75
C ILE A 321 9.89 0.42 16.51
N ASP A 322 8.82 0.78 15.79
CA ASP A 322 8.38 0.11 14.57
C ASP A 322 9.33 0.40 13.39
N ILE A 323 9.85 1.64 13.28
CA ILE A 323 10.88 2.00 12.29
C ILE A 323 12.21 1.30 12.61
N ILE A 324 12.65 1.26 13.88
CA ILE A 324 13.87 0.53 14.28
C ILE A 324 13.70 -0.97 14.03
N SER A 325 12.53 -1.54 14.33
CA SER A 325 12.23 -2.96 14.06
C SER A 325 12.16 -3.26 12.56
N PHE A 326 11.61 -2.34 11.75
CA PHE A 326 11.55 -2.46 10.30
C PHE A 326 12.94 -2.38 9.67
N LEU A 327 13.75 -1.40 10.08
CA LEU A 327 15.15 -1.26 9.65
C LEU A 327 15.97 -2.47 10.08
N HIS A 328 15.81 -2.96 11.31
CA HIS A 328 16.49 -4.15 11.79
C HIS A 328 16.04 -5.41 11.03
N GLN A 329 14.76 -5.61 10.76
CA GLN A 329 14.29 -6.80 10.02
C GLN A 329 14.64 -6.78 8.54
N ARG A 330 14.78 -5.59 7.92
CA ARG A 330 15.05 -5.44 6.48
C ARG A 330 16.52 -5.27 6.13
N LEU A 331 17.30 -4.56 6.96
CA LEU A 331 18.72 -4.28 6.70
C LEU A 331 19.66 -5.27 7.39
N PHE A 332 19.30 -5.85 8.54
CA PHE A 332 20.17 -6.81 9.24
C PHE A 332 20.50 -8.07 8.41
N PRO A 333 19.57 -8.64 7.61
CA PRO A 333 19.92 -9.75 6.71
C PRO A 333 20.89 -9.35 5.60
N LEU A 334 20.92 -8.06 5.21
CA LEU A 334 21.82 -7.52 4.18
C LEU A 334 23.21 -7.18 4.78
N LEU A 335 23.28 -6.79 6.05
CA LEU A 335 24.51 -6.46 6.77
C LEU A 335 25.20 -7.70 7.39
N SER A 336 24.49 -8.82 7.55
CA SER A 336 25.01 -10.09 8.06
C SER A 336 26.02 -10.80 7.13
N LEU A 337 26.20 -10.31 5.89
CA LEU A 337 27.00 -10.97 4.85
C LEU A 337 28.41 -10.39 4.65
N SER A 338 28.81 -9.33 5.35
CA SER A 338 30.19 -8.78 5.30
C SER A 338 30.75 -8.46 6.70
N GLN A 339 31.09 -9.52 7.45
CA GLN A 339 31.64 -9.41 8.81
C GLN A 339 32.91 -8.54 8.99
N PRO A 340 33.89 -8.44 8.06
CA PRO A 340 35.11 -7.70 8.36
C PRO A 340 34.94 -6.17 8.30
N VAL A 341 34.00 -5.65 7.51
CA VAL A 341 33.80 -4.19 7.37
C VAL A 341 32.94 -3.63 8.52
N LEU A 342 31.98 -4.41 9.01
CA LEU A 342 31.08 -3.99 10.09
C LEU A 342 31.79 -3.80 11.45
N LEU A 343 32.83 -4.58 11.72
CA LEU A 343 33.64 -4.47 12.94
C LEU A 343 34.45 -3.15 13.01
N GLY A 344 34.78 -2.56 11.86
CA GLY A 344 35.47 -1.27 11.78
C GLY A 344 34.55 -0.06 11.99
N LEU A 345 33.25 -0.20 11.73
CA LEU A 345 32.28 0.91 11.76
C LEU A 345 31.46 1.00 13.06
N LEU A 346 31.39 -0.08 13.83
CA LEU A 346 30.77 -0.12 15.17
C LEU A 346 31.30 0.95 16.16
N PRO A 347 32.62 1.27 16.20
CA PRO A 347 33.12 2.33 17.08
C PRO A 347 32.61 3.72 16.66
N LEU A 348 32.41 3.94 15.35
CA LEU A 348 32.06 5.24 14.80
C LEU A 348 30.57 5.57 15.01
N THR A 349 29.70 4.57 14.88
CA THR A 349 28.27 4.70 15.20
C THR A 349 28.03 4.85 16.70
N PHE A 350 28.85 4.18 17.53
CA PHE A 350 28.81 4.34 18.99
C PHE A 350 29.29 5.74 19.43
N LEU A 351 30.34 6.28 18.80
CA LEU A 351 30.83 7.65 19.05
C LEU A 351 29.82 8.73 18.62
N LEU A 352 29.17 8.55 17.47
CA LEU A 352 28.10 9.46 17.01
C LEU A 352 26.88 9.41 17.93
N ALA A 353 26.50 8.22 18.41
CA ALA A 353 25.42 8.07 19.38
C ALA A 353 25.76 8.72 20.74
N GLN A 354 26.99 8.60 21.23
CA GLN A 354 27.42 9.28 22.46
C GLN A 354 27.45 10.81 22.32
N SER A 355 27.87 11.32 21.17
CA SER A 355 27.90 12.78 20.91
C SER A 355 26.50 13.41 20.85
N LEU A 356 25.45 12.63 20.58
CA LEU A 356 24.07 13.11 20.55
C LEU A 356 23.37 13.07 21.92
N VAL A 357 23.90 12.30 22.89
CA VAL A 357 23.30 12.13 24.22
C VAL A 357 23.83 13.14 25.25
N HIS A 358 24.99 13.76 25.01
CA HIS A 358 25.53 14.81 25.88
C HIS A 358 25.36 16.21 25.27
N PRO A 359 24.35 16.99 25.67
CA PRO A 359 24.36 18.42 25.40
C PRO A 359 25.50 19.06 26.19
N VAL A 360 26.43 19.69 25.50
CA VAL A 360 27.49 20.53 26.07
C VAL A 360 26.84 21.60 26.94
N LEU A 361 27.07 21.53 28.25
CA LEU A 361 26.78 22.62 29.18
C LEU A 361 27.72 23.78 28.85
N PRO A 362 27.23 25.02 28.66
CA PRO A 362 28.10 26.17 28.48
C PRO A 362 28.81 26.50 29.81
N ILE A 363 30.11 26.79 29.72
CA ILE A 363 30.89 27.47 30.78
C ILE A 363 30.72 28.97 30.59
#